data_AF-A0AAD1SY06-F1
#
_entry.id   AF-A0AAD1SY06-F1
#
_cell.length_a   1.000
_cell.length_b   1.000
_cell.length_c   1.000
_cell.angle_alpha   90.00
_cell.angle_beta   90.00
_cell.angle_gamma   90.00
#
_symmetry.space_group_name_H-M   'P 1'
#
loop_
_entity.id
_entity.type
_entity.pdbx_description
1 polymer ?
#
loop_
_entity_poly.entity_id
_entity_poly.type
_entity_poly.pdbx_seq_one_letter_code
_entity_poly.pdbx_strand_id
1 'polypeptide(L)'
;MGSTDSERPVVQSQKTCRSDTERDVQLIMETFDRGTYLAQAEEPKIPTQCSREELLESIKNLQNEITEIVADIDDFEQMEQRRKIQKENELYRASRKFNMDPEKGIQMLIEKKFLEKDPHQIASFLYQGTGLSKSAIGEYMGQIDPLNIKVLHAFVDCHNFEKLGLVDALRQFLSRFRLPGEAQKIDRMMESFSAHYCKCNPETFKSTDSCYIVSFSLIILNTTLHNPNVKQKPDLQQFQSIHKGIHAGGDLPTELLTEMYESLKKEPFKMPEEEDAWETTHAFYKPQREGWLLKLGGRVKTWKKRWFILKDNCLYYFECTTDKEPLGIIPLENLSVERAEDPKKPHCFDLHARGQTVKACKTHADGRMVQGNHQSYRLSAQSHEERECWMQSLKSSISWDPFYDIVSIQKKITAIKKSH
;
A
#
# COMPACT_ATOMS: atom_id res chain seq x y z
N MET A 1 -2.03 37.65 -49.18
CA MET A 1 -0.80 38.45 -48.98
C MET A 1 -0.20 37.95 -47.68
N GLY A 2 0.94 37.31 -47.59
CA GLY A 2 2.06 36.99 -48.46
C GLY A 2 3.11 36.51 -47.44
N SER A 3 3.55 35.25 -47.54
CA SER A 3 4.92 34.92 -47.97
C SER A 3 5.94 35.25 -46.85
N THR A 4 6.76 34.33 -46.35
CA THR A 4 7.54 33.32 -47.07
C THR A 4 8.06 32.22 -46.14
N ASP A 5 8.18 31.04 -46.74
CA ASP A 5 8.99 29.89 -46.35
C ASP A 5 10.41 30.26 -45.87
N SER A 6 10.95 29.44 -44.96
CA SER A 6 12.26 28.84 -45.23
C SER A 6 12.42 27.51 -44.49
N GLU A 7 12.92 26.56 -45.27
CA GLU A 7 13.02 25.14 -45.03
C GLU A 7 14.51 24.78 -44.81
N ARG A 8 14.77 23.70 -44.06
CA ARG A 8 16.04 22.91 -43.96
C ARG A 8 17.16 23.43 -43.02
N PRO A 9 18.23 22.64 -42.77
CA PRO A 9 18.27 21.28 -42.19
C PRO A 9 19.34 21.19 -41.07
N VAL A 10 19.20 20.29 -40.08
CA VAL A 10 20.28 19.99 -39.13
C VAL A 10 20.68 18.52 -39.21
N VAL A 11 21.59 18.24 -40.14
CA VAL A 11 22.56 17.14 -40.03
C VAL A 11 23.90 17.73 -40.41
N GLN A 12 24.85 17.67 -39.47
CA GLN A 12 26.33 17.84 -39.58
C GLN A 12 26.88 18.79 -38.52
N SER A 13 26.96 18.35 -37.25
CA SER A 13 27.95 18.92 -36.31
C SER A 13 28.76 17.88 -35.52
N GLN A 14 28.58 16.58 -35.79
CA GLN A 14 29.35 15.52 -35.13
C GLN A 14 30.63 15.08 -35.88
N LYS A 15 30.98 15.73 -37.00
CA LYS A 15 32.19 15.37 -37.79
C LYS A 15 33.38 16.32 -37.62
N THR A 16 33.23 17.47 -36.99
CA THR A 16 34.33 18.46 -36.86
C THR A 16 35.05 18.43 -35.51
N CYS A 17 34.51 17.76 -34.48
CA CYS A 17 35.18 17.70 -33.16
C CYS A 17 36.13 16.49 -33.01
N ARG A 18 36.11 15.54 -33.97
CA ARG A 18 37.02 14.38 -34.01
C ARG A 18 38.31 14.63 -34.81
N SER A 19 38.33 15.60 -35.72
CA SER A 19 39.50 15.87 -36.58
C SER A 19 40.60 16.69 -35.90
N ASP A 20 40.26 17.45 -34.86
CA ASP A 20 41.24 18.30 -34.16
C ASP A 20 42.00 17.51 -33.09
N THR A 21 41.35 16.54 -32.44
CA THR A 21 42.01 15.65 -31.46
C THR A 21 42.97 14.65 -32.10
N GLU A 22 42.72 14.17 -33.33
CA GLU A 22 43.66 13.29 -34.04
C GLU A 22 44.92 14.04 -34.52
N ARG A 23 44.80 15.31 -34.92
CA ARG A 23 45.96 16.15 -35.28
C ARG A 23 46.83 16.47 -34.08
N ASP A 24 46.23 16.76 -32.93
CA ASP A 24 46.98 17.08 -31.71
C ASP A 24 47.72 15.85 -31.16
N VAL A 25 47.13 14.66 -31.24
CA VAL A 25 47.80 13.41 -30.85
C VAL A 25 48.95 13.06 -31.81
N GLN A 26 48.80 13.34 -33.10
CA GLN A 26 49.85 13.07 -34.09
C GLN A 26 51.03 14.04 -33.97
N LEU A 27 50.78 15.31 -33.63
CA LEU A 27 51.84 16.29 -33.33
C LEU A 27 52.62 15.91 -32.05
N ILE A 28 51.93 15.39 -31.02
CA ILE A 28 52.57 14.91 -29.79
C ILE A 28 53.44 13.68 -30.06
N MET A 29 52.99 12.76 -30.91
CA MET A 29 53.77 11.57 -31.29
C MET A 29 54.98 11.93 -32.18
N GLU A 30 54.86 12.90 -33.11
CA GLU A 30 55.98 13.37 -33.91
C GLU A 30 57.05 14.10 -33.09
N THR A 31 56.67 14.77 -31.99
CA THR A 31 57.64 15.36 -31.06
C THR A 31 58.37 14.32 -30.21
N PHE A 32 57.85 13.11 -30.06
CA PHE A 32 58.48 12.06 -29.25
C PHE A 32 59.58 11.28 -30.00
N ASP A 33 59.53 11.26 -31.35
CA ASP A 33 60.45 10.47 -32.19
C ASP A 33 61.65 11.26 -32.75
N ARG A 34 61.75 12.57 -32.48
CA ARG A 34 62.97 13.35 -32.78
C ARG A 34 63.87 13.47 -31.56
N GLY A 35 64.44 12.34 -31.17
CA GLY A 35 65.68 12.35 -30.40
C GLY A 35 66.79 13.00 -31.23
N THR A 36 67.22 14.20 -30.85
CA THR A 36 68.58 14.78 -31.07
C THR A 36 68.62 16.23 -30.61
N TYR A 37 68.70 16.45 -29.29
CA TYR A 37 69.34 17.64 -28.72
C TYR A 37 70.05 17.25 -27.42
N LEU A 38 71.21 16.64 -27.57
CA LEU A 38 72.24 16.67 -26.52
C LEU A 38 73.11 17.90 -26.79
N ALA A 39 72.94 18.95 -25.99
CA ALA A 39 74.03 19.85 -25.62
C ALA A 39 73.58 20.80 -24.51
N GLN A 40 74.16 20.62 -23.32
CA GLN A 40 74.34 21.66 -22.31
C GLN A 40 73.05 22.26 -21.71
N ALA A 41 72.44 21.52 -20.80
CA ALA A 41 71.75 22.12 -19.67
C ALA A 41 72.18 21.35 -18.43
N GLU A 42 72.84 22.04 -17.49
CA GLU A 42 73.11 21.50 -16.16
C GLU A 42 71.80 20.95 -15.58
N GLU A 43 71.81 19.70 -15.10
CA GLU A 43 70.69 19.17 -14.35
C GLU A 43 70.37 20.14 -13.20
N PRO A 44 69.20 20.80 -13.18
CA PRO A 44 68.79 21.49 -11.98
C PRO A 44 68.61 20.41 -10.93
N LYS A 45 69.49 20.40 -9.92
CA LYS A 45 69.26 19.70 -8.66
C LYS A 45 68.06 20.35 -7.99
N ILE A 46 66.87 19.99 -8.47
CA ILE A 46 65.63 20.20 -7.75
C ILE A 46 65.80 19.41 -6.45
N PRO A 47 65.64 20.03 -5.27
CA PRO A 47 65.56 19.28 -4.02
C PRO A 47 64.24 18.51 -4.07
N THR A 48 64.23 17.35 -4.72
CA THR A 48 63.14 16.38 -4.65
C THR A 48 63.21 15.75 -3.27
N GLN A 49 62.70 16.48 -2.28
CA GLN A 49 62.53 15.97 -0.93
C GLN A 49 61.34 15.00 -0.84
N CYS A 50 60.65 14.76 -1.95
CA CYS A 50 59.67 13.70 -2.07
C CYS A 50 59.95 12.84 -3.31
N SER A 51 60.18 11.54 -3.09
CA SER A 51 60.45 10.57 -4.16
C SER A 51 59.17 10.32 -4.98
N ARG A 52 59.31 10.00 -6.28
CA ARG A 52 58.18 9.54 -7.11
C ARG A 52 57.45 8.35 -6.48
N GLU A 53 58.16 7.50 -5.75
CA GLU A 53 57.59 6.38 -5.01
C GLU A 53 56.75 6.85 -3.82
N GLU A 54 57.16 7.91 -3.12
CA GLU A 54 56.40 8.49 -2.02
C GLU A 54 55.09 9.14 -2.49
N LEU A 55 55.11 9.81 -3.65
CA LEU A 55 53.88 10.33 -4.27
C LEU A 55 52.93 9.21 -4.69
N LEU A 56 53.45 8.11 -5.26
CA LEU A 56 52.64 6.95 -5.63
C LEU A 56 52.04 6.26 -4.41
N GLU A 57 52.80 6.15 -3.31
CA GLU A 57 52.30 5.61 -2.06
C GLU A 57 51.23 6.52 -1.43
N SER A 58 51.42 7.84 -1.51
CA SER A 58 50.42 8.80 -1.05
C SER A 58 49.12 8.74 -1.87
N ILE A 59 49.20 8.58 -3.18
CA ILE A 59 48.02 8.39 -4.05
C ILE A 59 47.28 7.10 -3.68
N LYS A 60 48.03 6.02 -3.42
CA LYS A 60 47.46 4.73 -3.01
C LYS A 60 46.77 4.81 -1.65
N ASN A 61 47.36 5.53 -0.70
CA ASN A 61 46.75 5.78 0.61
C ASN A 61 45.45 6.58 0.48
N LEU A 62 45.44 7.66 -0.33
CA LEU A 62 44.22 8.41 -0.60
C LEU A 62 43.14 7.58 -1.30
N GLN A 63 43.53 6.67 -2.21
CA GLN A 63 42.58 5.74 -2.84
C GLN A 63 41.96 4.76 -1.83
N ASN A 64 42.74 4.28 -0.87
CA ASN A 64 42.23 3.44 0.21
C ASN A 64 41.28 4.22 1.13
N GLU A 65 41.65 5.45 1.53
CA GLU A 65 40.79 6.33 2.33
C GLU A 65 39.46 6.63 1.63
N ILE A 66 39.49 6.96 0.33
CA ILE A 66 38.27 7.18 -0.46
C ILE A 66 37.40 5.91 -0.48
N THR A 67 38.02 4.74 -0.61
CA THR A 67 37.30 3.46 -0.63
C THR A 67 36.62 3.18 0.72
N GLU A 68 37.30 3.47 1.82
CA GLU A 68 36.71 3.35 3.17
C GLU A 68 35.57 4.34 3.39
N ILE A 69 35.74 5.61 2.99
CA ILE A 69 34.68 6.64 3.10
C ILE A 69 33.44 6.26 2.28
N VAL A 70 33.62 5.73 1.07
CA VAL A 70 32.49 5.26 0.24
C VAL A 70 31.76 4.10 0.91
N ALA A 71 32.48 3.15 1.51
CA ALA A 71 31.87 2.04 2.24
C ALA A 71 31.07 2.51 3.46
N ASP A 72 31.59 3.51 4.20
CA ASP A 72 30.89 4.09 5.36
C ASP A 72 29.61 4.85 4.94
N ILE A 73 29.64 5.56 3.81
CA ILE A 73 28.46 6.22 3.23
C ILE A 73 27.39 5.20 2.87
N ASP A 74 27.77 4.13 2.15
CA ASP A 74 26.86 3.06 1.76
C ASP A 74 26.22 2.38 2.98
N ASP A 75 26.99 2.15 4.06
CA ASP A 75 26.47 1.51 5.27
C ASP A 75 25.54 2.44 6.06
N PHE A 76 25.82 3.75 6.08
CA PHE A 76 24.93 4.77 6.64
C PHE A 76 23.60 4.84 5.89
N GLU A 77 23.61 4.91 4.56
CA GLU A 77 22.40 4.91 3.73
C GLU A 77 21.56 3.64 3.96
N GLN A 78 22.21 2.48 4.03
CA GLN A 78 21.53 1.23 4.35
C GLN A 78 20.94 1.22 5.76
N MET A 79 21.64 1.78 6.75
CA MET A 79 21.11 1.92 8.11
C MET A 79 19.88 2.84 8.15
N GLU A 80 19.90 3.95 7.45
CA GLU A 80 18.77 4.88 7.36
C GLU A 80 17.56 4.21 6.69
N GLN A 81 17.79 3.49 5.59
CA GLN A 81 16.75 2.75 4.90
C GLN A 81 16.15 1.64 5.79
N ARG A 82 16.98 0.90 6.53
CA ARG A 82 16.52 -0.09 7.52
C ARG A 82 15.66 0.54 8.61
N ARG A 83 16.04 1.72 9.13
CA ARG A 83 15.25 2.47 10.12
C ARG A 83 13.91 2.94 9.56
N LYS A 84 13.89 3.44 8.32
CA LYS A 84 12.66 3.87 7.66
C LYS A 84 11.68 2.71 7.48
N ILE A 85 12.14 1.59 6.94
CA ILE A 85 11.33 0.37 6.77
C ILE A 85 10.81 -0.12 8.13
N GLN A 86 11.65 -0.10 9.16
CA GLN A 86 11.22 -0.49 10.51
C GLN A 86 10.11 0.41 11.04
N LYS A 87 10.24 1.74 10.88
CA LYS A 87 9.24 2.72 11.31
C LYS A 87 7.92 2.55 10.56
N GLU A 88 7.96 2.33 9.24
CA GLU A 88 6.78 2.05 8.43
C GLU A 88 6.10 0.73 8.86
N ASN A 89 6.87 -0.31 9.16
CA ASN A 89 6.36 -1.60 9.62
C ASN A 89 5.66 -1.50 10.98
N GLU A 90 6.20 -0.71 11.91
CA GLU A 90 5.57 -0.47 13.20
C GLU A 90 4.28 0.33 13.06
N LEU A 91 4.26 1.38 12.23
CA LEU A 91 3.06 2.14 11.92
C LEU A 91 1.97 1.23 11.33
N TYR A 92 2.34 0.39 10.36
CA TYR A 92 1.41 -0.56 9.74
C TYR A 92 0.81 -1.54 10.76
N ARG A 93 1.63 -2.09 11.67
CA ARG A 93 1.15 -2.98 12.75
C ARG A 93 0.18 -2.26 13.67
N ALA A 94 0.45 -1.00 14.00
CA ALA A 94 -0.41 -0.20 14.85
C ALA A 94 -1.74 0.17 14.15
N SER A 95 -1.71 0.52 12.86
CA SER A 95 -2.93 0.72 12.05
C SER A 95 -3.74 -0.57 11.92
N ARG A 96 -3.10 -1.74 11.71
CA ARG A 96 -3.81 -3.03 11.75
C ARG A 96 -4.44 -3.31 13.11
N LYS A 97 -3.75 -2.95 14.20
CA LYS A 97 -4.30 -3.08 15.54
C LYS A 97 -5.52 -2.19 15.72
N PHE A 98 -5.46 -0.93 15.25
CA PHE A 98 -6.60 -0.01 15.24
C PHE A 98 -7.80 -0.58 14.49
N ASN A 99 -7.58 -1.17 13.32
CA ASN A 99 -8.67 -1.75 12.52
C ASN A 99 -9.39 -2.92 13.21
N MET A 100 -8.72 -3.60 14.16
CA MET A 100 -9.28 -4.68 14.96
C MET A 100 -9.86 -4.21 16.30
N ASP A 101 -9.18 -3.25 16.92
CA ASP A 101 -9.46 -2.72 18.25
C ASP A 101 -8.97 -1.25 18.28
N PRO A 102 -9.87 -0.28 18.01
CA PRO A 102 -9.48 1.10 17.79
C PRO A 102 -8.78 1.74 18.99
N GLU A 103 -9.26 1.47 20.20
CA GLU A 103 -8.65 1.97 21.44
C GLU A 103 -7.23 1.45 21.61
N LYS A 104 -7.02 0.14 21.49
CA LYS A 104 -5.68 -0.44 21.60
C LYS A 104 -4.76 -0.01 20.45
N GLY A 105 -5.31 0.25 19.27
CA GLY A 105 -4.57 0.79 18.13
C GLY A 105 -4.03 2.19 18.39
N ILE A 106 -4.89 3.12 18.85
CA ILE A 106 -4.45 4.47 19.24
C ILE A 106 -3.44 4.40 20.39
N GLN A 107 -3.69 3.57 21.39
CA GLN A 107 -2.74 3.39 22.50
C GLN A 107 -1.37 2.92 22.00
N MET A 108 -1.32 1.95 21.09
CA MET A 108 -0.06 1.48 20.48
C MET A 108 0.63 2.58 19.66
N LEU A 109 -0.12 3.38 18.90
CA LEU A 109 0.42 4.51 18.13
C LEU A 109 1.06 5.55 19.06
N ILE A 110 0.45 5.81 20.22
CA ILE A 110 0.97 6.74 21.22
C ILE A 110 2.23 6.17 21.90
N GLU A 111 2.21 4.91 22.33
CA GLU A 111 3.35 4.25 22.96
C GLU A 111 4.58 4.20 22.04
N LYS A 112 4.34 4.01 20.74
CA LYS A 112 5.37 3.99 19.70
C LYS A 112 5.77 5.39 19.19
N LYS A 113 5.19 6.45 19.76
CA LYS A 113 5.46 7.86 19.41
C LYS A 113 5.14 8.19 17.95
N PHE A 114 4.18 7.48 17.35
CA PHE A 114 3.59 7.87 16.06
C PHE A 114 2.52 8.94 16.22
N LEU A 115 1.88 8.99 17.39
CA LEU A 115 0.91 10.00 17.77
C LEU A 115 1.21 10.49 19.18
N GLU A 116 0.85 11.74 19.45
CA GLU A 116 0.75 12.22 20.83
C GLU A 116 -0.68 12.00 21.34
N LYS A 117 -0.84 11.99 22.67
CA LYS A 117 -2.16 11.92 23.32
C LYS A 117 -2.88 13.27 23.26
N ASP A 118 -2.93 13.85 22.07
CA ASP A 118 -3.55 15.14 21.76
C ASP A 118 -4.76 14.91 20.84
N PRO A 119 -5.95 15.45 21.17
CA PRO A 119 -7.16 15.25 20.37
C PRO A 119 -7.03 15.71 18.91
N HIS A 120 -6.32 16.81 18.65
CA HIS A 120 -6.18 17.34 17.29
C HIS A 120 -5.25 16.48 16.43
N GLN A 121 -4.15 15.98 17.00
CA GLN A 121 -3.27 15.04 16.30
C GLN A 121 -3.96 13.71 15.99
N ILE A 122 -4.71 13.17 16.96
CA ILE A 122 -5.49 11.94 16.74
C ILE A 122 -6.56 12.19 15.67
N ALA A 123 -7.31 13.28 15.75
CA ALA A 123 -8.32 13.64 14.76
C ALA A 123 -7.73 13.78 13.35
N SER A 124 -6.60 14.48 13.20
CA SER A 124 -5.91 14.61 11.92
C SER A 124 -5.46 13.26 11.35
N PHE A 125 -4.98 12.36 12.21
CA PHE A 125 -4.61 11.01 11.79
C PHE A 125 -5.81 10.19 11.30
N LEU A 126 -6.92 10.24 12.04
CA LEU A 126 -8.17 9.58 11.64
C LEU A 126 -8.73 10.19 10.35
N TYR A 127 -8.62 11.52 10.17
CA TYR A 127 -9.12 12.24 9.00
C TYR A 127 -8.31 11.92 7.73
N GLN A 128 -6.99 11.75 7.86
CA GLN A 128 -6.13 11.27 6.76
C GLN A 128 -6.46 9.83 6.37
N GLY A 129 -6.83 8.98 7.33
CA GLY A 129 -7.41 7.65 7.08
C GLY A 129 -6.48 6.64 6.39
N THR A 130 -5.18 6.91 6.25
CA THR A 130 -4.27 6.04 5.48
C THR A 130 -4.07 4.70 6.20
N GLY A 131 -4.58 3.62 5.59
CA GLY A 131 -4.52 2.26 6.15
C GLY A 131 -5.47 2.00 7.32
N LEU A 132 -6.45 2.90 7.55
CA LEU A 132 -7.45 2.77 8.61
C LEU A 132 -8.81 2.33 8.06
N SER A 133 -9.49 1.49 8.83
CA SER A 133 -10.86 1.09 8.55
C SER A 133 -11.82 2.22 8.90
N LYS A 134 -12.63 2.65 7.92
CA LYS A 134 -13.67 3.67 8.13
C LYS A 134 -14.71 3.24 9.17
N SER A 135 -14.94 1.94 9.32
CA SER A 135 -15.78 1.39 10.41
C SER A 135 -15.09 1.55 11.77
N ALA A 136 -13.79 1.28 11.86
CA ALA A 136 -13.02 1.47 13.09
C ALA A 136 -12.93 2.96 13.49
N ILE A 137 -12.82 3.86 12.51
CA ILE A 137 -12.85 5.31 12.72
C ILE A 137 -14.19 5.73 13.35
N GLY A 138 -15.32 5.30 12.76
CA GLY A 138 -16.65 5.59 13.29
C GLY A 138 -16.86 5.02 14.70
N GLU A 139 -16.41 3.79 14.93
CA GLU A 139 -16.49 3.13 16.23
C GLU A 139 -15.69 3.87 17.32
N TYR A 140 -14.49 4.34 17.00
CA TYR A 140 -13.66 5.10 17.92
C TYR A 140 -14.26 6.47 18.25
N MET A 141 -14.62 7.26 17.23
CA MET A 141 -15.17 8.61 17.43
C MET A 141 -16.54 8.59 18.09
N GLY A 142 -17.29 7.50 17.93
CA GLY A 142 -18.58 7.31 18.56
C GLY A 142 -18.52 7.05 20.07
N GLN A 143 -17.38 6.73 20.67
CA GLN A 143 -17.31 6.39 22.11
C GLN A 143 -17.69 7.56 23.02
N ILE A 144 -18.16 7.23 24.22
CA ILE A 144 -18.56 8.21 25.24
C ILE A 144 -17.37 8.76 26.05
N ASP A 145 -16.19 8.14 25.92
CA ASP A 145 -14.99 8.57 26.61
C ASP A 145 -14.64 10.05 26.31
N PRO A 146 -14.25 10.84 27.33
CA PRO A 146 -13.99 12.28 27.15
C PRO A 146 -12.93 12.60 26.10
N LEU A 147 -11.94 11.71 25.92
CA LEU A 147 -10.94 11.87 24.87
C LEU A 147 -11.57 11.70 23.48
N ASN A 148 -12.38 10.67 23.29
CA ASN A 148 -13.05 10.36 22.03
C ASN A 148 -14.02 11.46 21.61
N ILE A 149 -14.75 12.04 22.57
CA ILE A 149 -15.62 13.21 22.31
C ILE A 149 -14.79 14.41 21.83
N LYS A 150 -13.66 14.70 22.47
CA LYS A 150 -12.76 15.78 22.02
C LYS A 150 -12.17 15.49 20.64
N VAL A 151 -11.79 14.24 20.37
CA VAL A 151 -11.32 13.80 19.04
C VAL A 151 -12.41 13.96 17.99
N LEU A 152 -13.66 13.61 18.30
CA LEU A 152 -14.80 13.80 17.40
C LEU A 152 -14.96 15.28 17.04
N HIS A 153 -14.98 16.19 18.02
CA HIS A 153 -15.07 17.63 17.74
C HIS A 153 -13.91 18.11 16.85
N ALA A 154 -12.67 17.75 17.19
CA ALA A 154 -11.52 18.11 16.37
C ALA A 154 -11.55 17.49 14.96
N PHE A 155 -12.14 16.31 14.79
CA PHE A 155 -12.31 15.65 13.49
C PHE A 155 -13.36 16.35 12.64
N VAL A 156 -14.47 16.78 13.25
CA VAL A 156 -15.47 17.60 12.55
C VAL A 156 -14.86 18.94 12.14
N ASP A 157 -14.03 19.56 12.99
CA ASP A 157 -13.30 20.79 12.68
C ASP A 157 -12.32 20.65 11.48
N CYS A 158 -11.88 19.43 11.12
CA CYS A 158 -11.10 19.19 9.90
C CYS A 158 -11.91 19.37 8.60
N HIS A 159 -13.24 19.41 8.68
CA HIS A 159 -14.10 19.62 7.53
C HIS A 159 -14.34 21.10 7.27
N ASN A 160 -14.17 21.53 6.02
CA ASN A 160 -14.57 22.86 5.58
C ASN A 160 -15.97 22.81 4.99
N PHE A 161 -16.96 23.29 5.75
CA PHE A 161 -18.36 23.37 5.33
C PHE A 161 -18.79 24.77 4.89
N GLU A 162 -17.88 25.75 4.83
CA GLU A 162 -18.23 27.11 4.45
C GLU A 162 -18.88 27.16 3.06
N LYS A 163 -20.08 27.75 3.00
CA LYS A 163 -20.86 27.95 1.76
C LYS A 163 -21.26 26.65 1.05
N LEU A 164 -21.16 25.50 1.72
CA LEU A 164 -21.67 24.24 1.21
C LEU A 164 -23.13 24.06 1.63
N GLY A 165 -23.95 23.51 0.73
CA GLY A 165 -25.29 23.05 1.09
C GLY A 165 -25.24 21.88 2.06
N LEU A 166 -26.30 21.70 2.85
CA LEU A 166 -26.34 20.68 3.92
C LEU A 166 -26.11 19.26 3.38
N VAL A 167 -26.68 18.93 2.22
CA VAL A 167 -26.50 17.61 1.58
C VAL A 167 -25.04 17.37 1.21
N ASP A 168 -24.34 18.37 0.68
CA ASP A 168 -22.93 18.23 0.27
C ASP A 168 -22.00 18.16 1.47
N ALA A 169 -22.29 18.93 2.53
CA ALA A 169 -21.60 18.80 3.81
C ALA A 169 -21.77 17.40 4.40
N LEU A 170 -23.00 16.84 4.37
CA LEU A 170 -23.26 15.46 4.80
C LEU A 170 -22.53 14.43 3.94
N ARG A 171 -22.47 14.60 2.61
CA ARG A 171 -21.68 13.73 1.73
C ARG A 171 -20.21 13.73 2.11
N GLN A 172 -19.62 14.91 2.33
CA GLN A 172 -18.22 15.00 2.73
C GLN A 172 -17.99 14.33 4.07
N PHE A 173 -18.82 14.63 5.06
CA PHE A 173 -18.74 14.06 6.40
C PHE A 173 -18.84 12.52 6.39
N LEU A 174 -19.89 11.98 5.79
CA LEU A 174 -20.16 10.54 5.72
C LEU A 174 -19.18 9.79 4.80
N SER A 175 -18.42 10.47 3.95
CA SER A 175 -17.38 9.82 3.12
C SER A 175 -16.15 9.39 3.91
N ARG A 176 -15.91 9.99 5.09
CA ARG A 176 -14.67 9.79 5.88
C ARG A 176 -14.74 8.62 6.85
N PHE A 177 -15.94 8.18 7.24
CA PHE A 177 -16.13 7.10 8.21
C PHE A 177 -17.45 6.38 7.96
N ARG A 178 -17.67 5.23 8.60
CA ARG A 178 -18.96 4.54 8.57
C ARG A 178 -19.70 4.81 9.87
N LEU A 179 -20.99 5.16 9.78
CA LEU A 179 -21.81 5.34 10.97
C LEU A 179 -21.86 4.04 11.80
N PRO A 180 -21.69 4.13 13.13
CA PRO A 180 -21.85 2.98 14.03
C PRO A 180 -23.30 2.49 14.06
N GLY A 181 -23.52 1.28 14.58
CA GLY A 181 -24.87 0.69 14.65
C GLY A 181 -25.70 1.18 15.84
N GLU A 182 -25.03 1.64 16.90
CA GLU A 182 -25.68 2.06 18.13
C GLU A 182 -26.19 3.50 18.04
N ALA A 183 -27.49 3.68 18.29
CA ALA A 183 -28.17 4.97 18.16
C ALA A 183 -27.48 6.11 18.94
N GLN A 184 -27.00 5.83 20.15
CA GLN A 184 -26.30 6.83 20.99
C GLN A 184 -24.98 7.32 20.38
N LYS A 185 -24.28 6.47 19.61
CA LYS A 185 -23.04 6.88 18.94
C LYS A 185 -23.36 7.73 17.72
N ILE A 186 -24.35 7.33 16.92
CA ILE A 186 -24.83 8.11 15.77
C ILE A 186 -25.27 9.50 16.22
N ASP A 187 -26.05 9.57 17.30
CA ASP A 187 -26.55 10.81 17.90
C ASP A 187 -25.41 11.81 18.17
N ARG A 188 -24.38 11.42 18.94
CA ARG A 188 -23.19 12.25 19.21
C ARG A 188 -22.51 12.77 17.95
N MET A 189 -22.36 11.90 16.94
CA MET A 189 -21.70 12.28 15.68
C MET A 189 -22.50 13.33 14.92
N MET A 190 -23.82 13.17 14.88
CA MET A 190 -24.71 14.07 14.18
C MET A 190 -24.93 15.40 14.94
N GLU A 191 -24.92 15.39 16.27
CA GLU A 191 -24.88 16.61 17.08
C GLU A 191 -23.63 17.44 16.79
N SER A 192 -22.45 16.80 16.80
CA SER A 192 -21.18 17.46 16.51
C SER A 192 -21.14 18.03 15.07
N PHE A 193 -21.61 17.24 14.08
CA PHE A 193 -21.75 17.70 12.70
C PHE A 193 -22.64 18.93 12.58
N SER A 194 -23.83 18.89 13.21
CA SER A 194 -24.82 19.97 13.09
C SER A 194 -24.32 21.25 13.74
N ALA A 195 -23.66 21.14 14.89
CA ALA A 195 -23.05 22.29 15.56
C ALA A 195 -21.97 22.94 14.69
N HIS A 196 -21.11 22.14 14.06
CA HIS A 196 -20.07 22.64 13.17
C HIS A 196 -20.64 23.24 11.87
N TYR A 197 -21.63 22.60 11.26
CA TYR A 197 -22.27 23.12 10.05
C TYR A 197 -22.89 24.49 10.30
N CYS A 198 -23.63 24.67 11.40
CA CYS A 198 -24.20 25.97 11.78
C CYS A 198 -23.12 27.01 12.07
N LYS A 199 -21.99 26.62 12.68
CA LYS A 199 -20.84 27.52 12.90
C LYS A 199 -20.22 27.99 11.58
N CYS A 200 -20.11 27.12 10.57
CA CYS A 200 -19.63 27.46 9.24
C CYS A 200 -20.66 28.25 8.40
N ASN A 201 -21.95 28.07 8.66
CA ASN A 201 -23.05 28.62 7.88
C ASN A 201 -24.15 29.23 8.79
N PRO A 202 -23.87 30.36 9.48
CA PRO A 202 -24.74 30.89 10.54
C PRO A 202 -26.10 31.37 10.04
N GLU A 203 -26.22 31.72 8.76
CA GLU A 203 -27.46 32.24 8.17
C GLU A 203 -28.43 31.14 7.69
N THR A 204 -27.98 29.87 7.63
CA THR A 204 -28.78 28.78 7.04
C THR A 204 -29.80 28.21 8.03
N PHE A 205 -29.41 28.06 9.30
CA PHE A 205 -30.25 27.48 10.35
C PHE A 205 -30.30 28.39 11.58
N LYS A 206 -31.50 28.62 12.15
CA LYS A 206 -31.71 29.44 13.36
C LYS A 206 -31.25 28.74 14.63
N SER A 207 -31.22 27.40 14.62
CA SER A 207 -30.73 26.58 15.73
C SER A 207 -30.03 25.34 15.22
N THR A 208 -29.09 24.84 16.02
CA THR A 208 -28.43 23.56 15.78
C THR A 208 -29.43 22.41 15.74
N ASP A 209 -30.48 22.46 16.56
CA ASP A 209 -31.54 21.44 16.59
C ASP A 209 -32.25 21.31 15.25
N SER A 210 -32.57 22.44 14.58
CA SER A 210 -33.17 22.39 13.24
C SER A 210 -32.22 21.75 12.22
N CYS A 211 -30.93 22.09 12.26
CA CYS A 211 -29.93 21.47 11.39
C CYS A 211 -29.81 19.97 11.64
N TYR A 212 -29.80 19.56 12.91
CA TYR A 212 -29.74 18.17 13.34
C TYR A 212 -30.94 17.37 12.84
N ILE A 213 -32.17 17.84 13.06
CA ILE A 213 -33.38 17.11 12.67
C ILE A 213 -33.45 16.97 11.15
N VAL A 214 -33.15 18.05 10.40
CA VAL A 214 -33.11 18.01 8.94
C VAL A 214 -32.03 17.04 8.45
N SER A 215 -30.85 17.00 9.07
CA SER A 215 -29.78 16.09 8.70
C SER A 215 -30.18 14.62 8.87
N PHE A 216 -30.82 14.27 9.98
CA PHE A 216 -31.38 12.92 10.18
C PHE A 216 -32.45 12.59 9.16
N SER A 217 -33.35 13.54 8.90
CA SER A 217 -34.40 13.38 7.90
C SER A 217 -33.83 13.12 6.50
N LEU A 218 -32.72 13.77 6.11
CA LEU A 218 -32.02 13.50 4.86
C LEU A 218 -31.41 12.10 4.82
N ILE A 219 -30.84 11.60 5.92
CA ILE A 219 -30.32 10.22 6.00
C ILE A 219 -31.46 9.21 5.83
N ILE A 220 -32.60 9.42 6.48
CA ILE A 220 -33.79 8.57 6.35
C ILE A 220 -34.34 8.65 4.92
N LEU A 221 -34.48 9.86 4.37
CA LEU A 221 -34.95 10.10 3.01
C LEU A 221 -34.08 9.38 1.98
N ASN A 222 -32.75 9.38 2.16
CA ASN A 222 -31.83 8.65 1.29
C ASN A 222 -32.17 7.16 1.23
N THR A 223 -32.39 6.52 2.39
CA THR A 223 -32.81 5.12 2.46
C THR A 223 -34.16 4.92 1.78
N THR A 224 -35.13 5.83 1.97
CA THR A 224 -36.47 5.69 1.37
C THR A 224 -36.46 5.89 -0.15
N LEU A 225 -35.71 6.86 -0.68
CA LEU A 225 -35.66 7.17 -2.11
C LEU A 225 -34.91 6.11 -2.93
N HIS A 226 -33.86 5.52 -2.37
CA HIS A 226 -32.92 4.68 -3.12
C HIS A 226 -33.03 3.19 -2.80
N ASN A 227 -33.74 2.78 -1.74
CA ASN A 227 -33.96 1.37 -1.45
C ASN A 227 -35.03 0.77 -2.41
N PRO A 228 -34.69 -0.26 -3.21
CA PRO A 228 -35.63 -0.86 -4.16
C PRO A 228 -36.83 -1.56 -3.49
N ASN A 229 -36.75 -1.88 -2.20
CA ASN A 229 -37.84 -2.52 -1.46
C ASN A 229 -38.93 -1.54 -1.02
N VAL A 230 -38.70 -0.22 -1.11
CA VAL A 230 -39.68 0.80 -0.75
C VAL A 230 -40.56 1.11 -1.96
N LYS A 231 -41.83 0.73 -1.88
CA LYS A 231 -42.80 0.89 -2.98
C LYS A 231 -43.31 2.32 -3.14
N GLN A 232 -43.49 3.05 -2.03
CA GLN A 232 -43.96 4.43 -2.04
C GLN A 232 -42.81 5.34 -1.62
N LYS A 233 -42.31 6.11 -2.58
CA LYS A 233 -41.24 7.09 -2.37
C LYS A 233 -41.87 8.45 -2.11
N PRO A 234 -41.44 9.18 -1.06
CA PRO A 234 -41.98 10.48 -0.77
C PRO A 234 -41.64 11.45 -1.90
N ASP A 235 -42.60 12.27 -2.31
CA ASP A 235 -42.37 13.35 -3.28
C ASP A 235 -41.86 14.63 -2.58
N LEU A 236 -41.52 15.64 -3.38
CA LEU A 236 -41.02 16.91 -2.87
C LEU A 236 -42.03 17.61 -1.95
N GLN A 237 -43.34 17.54 -2.27
CA GLN A 237 -44.37 18.20 -1.46
C GLN A 237 -44.53 17.53 -0.10
N GLN A 238 -44.47 16.20 -0.06
CA GLN A 238 -44.45 15.42 1.17
C GLN A 238 -43.22 15.75 2.00
N PHE A 239 -42.03 15.83 1.38
CA PHE A 239 -40.81 16.23 2.07
C PHE A 239 -40.92 17.64 2.67
N GLN A 240 -41.44 18.61 1.93
CA GLN A 240 -41.67 19.97 2.44
C GLN A 240 -42.69 20.01 3.58
N SER A 241 -43.78 19.26 3.46
CA SER A 241 -44.84 19.18 4.47
C SER A 241 -44.32 18.64 5.81
N ILE A 242 -43.44 17.63 5.77
CA ILE A 242 -42.85 17.00 6.96
C ILE A 242 -41.95 17.97 7.74
N HIS A 243 -41.34 18.96 7.08
CA HIS A 243 -40.41 19.90 7.71
C HIS A 243 -41.03 21.25 8.08
N LYS A 244 -42.35 21.41 7.95
CA LYS A 244 -43.03 22.63 8.43
C LYS A 244 -42.88 22.79 9.93
N GLY A 245 -42.61 24.02 10.39
CA GLY A 245 -42.44 24.35 11.81
C GLY A 245 -41.11 23.93 12.46
N ILE A 246 -40.21 23.26 11.72
CA ILE A 246 -38.96 22.70 12.28
C ILE A 246 -37.91 23.75 12.64
N HIS A 247 -38.06 24.97 12.12
CA HIS A 247 -37.08 26.05 12.22
C HIS A 247 -37.41 26.98 13.40
N ALA A 248 -37.28 26.45 14.61
CA ALA A 248 -37.66 27.12 15.87
C ALA A 248 -39.12 27.61 15.88
N GLY A 249 -40.05 26.78 15.38
CA GLY A 249 -41.47 27.11 15.26
C GLY A 249 -41.85 27.82 13.95
N GLY A 250 -40.88 28.11 13.07
CA GLY A 250 -41.10 28.59 11.71
C GLY A 250 -40.73 27.56 10.63
N ASP A 251 -40.89 27.95 9.37
CA ASP A 251 -40.57 27.11 8.21
C ASP A 251 -39.17 27.40 7.66
N LEU A 252 -38.51 26.37 7.12
CA LEU A 252 -37.32 26.55 6.29
C LEU A 252 -37.71 27.08 4.90
N PRO A 253 -36.83 27.83 4.21
CA PRO A 253 -37.10 28.26 2.84
C PRO A 253 -37.43 27.08 1.93
N THR A 254 -38.51 27.21 1.16
CA THR A 254 -38.99 26.17 0.24
C THR A 254 -37.93 25.79 -0.79
N GLU A 255 -37.17 26.79 -1.25
CA GLU A 255 -36.05 26.63 -2.19
C GLU A 255 -34.95 25.74 -1.61
N LEU A 256 -34.61 25.95 -0.33
CA LEU A 256 -33.58 25.16 0.37
C LEU A 256 -34.01 23.69 0.50
N LEU A 257 -35.25 23.43 0.92
CA LEU A 257 -35.79 22.06 0.99
C LEU A 257 -35.83 21.38 -0.39
N THR A 258 -36.13 22.15 -1.43
CA THR A 258 -36.16 21.66 -2.82
C THR A 258 -34.77 21.30 -3.32
N GLU A 259 -33.78 22.15 -3.08
CA GLU A 259 -32.38 21.89 -3.42
C GLU A 259 -31.86 20.62 -2.74
N MET A 260 -32.13 20.46 -1.44
CA MET A 260 -31.71 19.26 -0.70
C MET A 260 -32.36 17.99 -1.23
N TYR A 261 -33.68 18.02 -1.49
CA TYR A 261 -34.41 16.87 -2.02
C TYR A 261 -33.92 16.46 -3.42
N GLU A 262 -33.79 17.43 -4.34
CA GLU A 262 -33.36 17.13 -5.71
C GLU A 262 -31.88 16.70 -5.78
N SER A 263 -31.00 17.29 -4.95
CA SER A 263 -29.61 16.84 -4.82
C SER A 263 -29.54 15.37 -4.36
N LEU A 264 -30.31 15.00 -3.33
CA LEU A 264 -30.30 13.65 -2.79
C LEU A 264 -30.96 12.63 -3.74
N LYS A 265 -32.02 13.03 -4.45
CA LYS A 265 -32.67 12.20 -5.47
C LYS A 265 -31.75 11.94 -6.66
N LYS A 266 -30.94 12.94 -7.05
CA LYS A 266 -29.98 12.83 -8.15
C LYS A 266 -28.80 11.92 -7.80
N GLU A 267 -28.24 12.07 -6.62
CA GLU A 267 -27.10 11.26 -6.16
C GLU A 267 -27.34 10.76 -4.73
N PRO A 268 -27.37 9.45 -4.46
CA PRO A 268 -27.49 8.93 -3.09
C PRO A 268 -26.24 9.25 -2.26
N PHE A 269 -26.36 9.21 -0.92
CA PHE A 269 -25.17 9.21 -0.06
C PHE A 269 -24.32 7.98 -0.38
N LYS A 270 -23.06 8.22 -0.73
CA LYS A 270 -22.05 7.17 -0.86
C LYS A 270 -21.56 6.82 0.53
N MET A 271 -22.12 5.76 1.09
CA MET A 271 -21.56 5.16 2.29
C MET A 271 -20.30 4.43 1.86
N PRO A 272 -19.14 4.67 2.51
CA PRO A 272 -17.93 3.98 2.15
C PRO A 272 -18.15 2.47 2.20
N GLU A 273 -17.92 1.78 1.09
CA GLU A 273 -18.01 0.33 1.05
C GLU A 273 -16.87 -0.26 1.89
N GLU A 274 -17.01 -1.50 2.38
CA GLU A 274 -15.89 -2.19 3.04
C GLU A 274 -14.65 -2.27 2.12
N GLU A 275 -14.85 -2.09 0.81
CA GLU A 275 -13.86 -2.14 -0.25
C GLU A 275 -12.96 -0.88 -0.33
N ASP A 276 -13.43 0.29 0.13
CA ASP A 276 -12.75 1.59 -0.03
C ASP A 276 -11.50 1.77 0.87
N ALA A 277 -11.14 0.78 1.68
CA ALA A 277 -10.00 0.84 2.59
C ALA A 277 -8.72 0.17 2.06
N TRP A 278 -8.68 -0.38 0.83
CA TRP A 278 -7.86 -1.59 0.66
C TRP A 278 -7.30 -1.91 -0.75
N GLU A 279 -7.23 -0.98 -1.72
CA GLU A 279 -6.84 -1.33 -3.11
C GLU A 279 -5.43 -1.93 -3.33
N THR A 280 -4.45 -1.78 -2.43
CA THR A 280 -3.16 -2.50 -2.58
C THR A 280 -2.98 -3.67 -1.61
N THR A 281 -3.92 -3.88 -0.69
CA THR A 281 -3.90 -4.98 0.29
C THR A 281 -4.97 -6.07 -0.01
N HIS A 282 -5.84 -5.91 -1.05
CA HIS A 282 -6.98 -6.81 -1.46
C HIS A 282 -6.68 -8.28 -1.66
N ALA A 283 -5.47 -8.66 -2.03
CA ALA A 283 -5.20 -10.07 -2.29
C ALA A 283 -5.29 -10.94 -1.02
N PHE A 284 -5.03 -10.41 0.18
CA PHE A 284 -4.77 -11.24 1.39
C PHE A 284 -5.65 -10.96 2.61
N TYR A 285 -6.76 -10.24 2.45
CA TYR A 285 -7.73 -10.02 3.53
C TYR A 285 -8.48 -11.30 3.90
N LYS A 286 -8.71 -11.54 5.21
CA LYS A 286 -9.35 -12.77 5.75
C LYS A 286 -8.78 -14.07 5.13
N PRO A 287 -7.48 -14.35 5.29
CA PRO A 287 -6.94 -15.59 4.79
C PRO A 287 -7.53 -16.79 5.55
N GLN A 288 -7.67 -17.92 4.86
CA GLN A 288 -8.09 -19.17 5.50
C GLN A 288 -7.07 -19.59 6.56
N ARG A 289 -5.79 -19.25 6.35
CA ARG A 289 -4.72 -19.38 7.32
C ARG A 289 -3.55 -18.46 6.98
N GLU A 290 -2.90 -17.93 8.00
CA GLU A 290 -1.63 -17.21 7.87
C GLU A 290 -0.66 -17.61 8.98
N GLY A 291 0.64 -17.50 8.73
CA GLY A 291 1.64 -17.91 9.72
C GLY A 291 3.04 -18.07 9.15
N TRP A 292 4.03 -18.12 10.04
CA TRP A 292 5.43 -18.36 9.66
C TRP A 292 5.71 -19.84 9.44
N LEU A 293 6.30 -20.18 8.30
CA LEU A 293 6.85 -21.51 8.03
C LEU A 293 8.29 -21.42 7.53
N LEU A 294 9.05 -22.49 7.73
CA LEU A 294 10.31 -22.70 7.03
C LEU A 294 10.02 -23.47 5.74
N LYS A 295 10.57 -23.01 4.61
CA LYS A 295 10.48 -23.71 3.32
C LYS A 295 11.84 -24.12 2.81
N LEU A 296 11.93 -25.31 2.21
CA LEU A 296 13.12 -25.75 1.50
C LEU A 296 13.15 -25.14 0.08
N GLY A 297 14.32 -24.72 -0.38
CA GLY A 297 14.52 -24.25 -1.75
C GLY A 297 14.45 -25.37 -2.79
N GLY A 298 14.17 -25.01 -4.05
CA GLY A 298 13.95 -25.95 -5.15
C GLY A 298 15.25 -26.57 -5.65
N ARG A 299 15.97 -25.82 -6.51
CA ARG A 299 17.28 -26.22 -7.06
C ARG A 299 18.38 -26.19 -6.00
N VAL A 300 18.41 -25.13 -5.19
CA VAL A 300 19.33 -24.99 -4.07
C VAL A 300 18.57 -25.33 -2.79
N LYS A 301 19.02 -26.36 -2.07
CA LYS A 301 18.35 -26.91 -0.89
C LYS A 301 18.68 -26.12 0.38
N THR A 302 18.29 -24.85 0.41
CA THR A 302 18.41 -23.97 1.59
C THR A 302 17.06 -23.75 2.24
N TRP A 303 17.03 -23.74 3.58
CA TRP A 303 15.83 -23.44 4.35
C TRP A 303 15.67 -21.93 4.51
N LYS A 304 14.46 -21.41 4.24
CA LYS A 304 14.14 -19.99 4.39
C LYS A 304 12.87 -19.82 5.20
N LYS A 305 12.88 -18.92 6.19
CA LYS A 305 11.67 -18.51 6.92
C LYS A 305 10.87 -17.54 6.05
N ARG A 306 9.58 -17.81 5.87
CA ARG A 306 8.68 -17.00 5.06
C ARG A 306 7.33 -16.89 5.75
N TRP A 307 6.69 -15.73 5.59
CA TRP A 307 5.31 -15.55 6.03
C TRP A 307 4.40 -16.15 4.96
N PHE A 308 3.57 -17.11 5.33
CA PHE A 308 2.66 -17.79 4.41
C PHE A 308 1.24 -17.30 4.63
N ILE A 309 0.51 -17.15 3.52
CA ILE A 309 -0.91 -16.81 3.50
C ILE A 309 -1.60 -17.82 2.58
N LEU A 310 -2.64 -18.48 3.09
CA LEU A 310 -3.50 -19.39 2.35
C LEU A 310 -4.83 -18.69 2.05
N LYS A 311 -5.14 -18.49 0.78
CA LYS A 311 -6.38 -17.84 0.32
C LYS A 311 -6.68 -18.21 -1.13
N ASP A 312 -7.96 -18.32 -1.48
CA ASP A 312 -8.45 -18.56 -2.85
C ASP A 312 -7.73 -19.73 -3.55
N ASN A 313 -7.61 -20.87 -2.86
CA ASN A 313 -6.92 -22.09 -3.33
C ASN A 313 -5.45 -21.87 -3.74
N CYS A 314 -4.83 -20.80 -3.25
CA CYS A 314 -3.43 -20.48 -3.48
C CYS A 314 -2.70 -20.31 -2.16
N LEU A 315 -1.45 -20.77 -2.15
CA LEU A 315 -0.52 -20.56 -1.04
C LEU A 315 0.53 -19.54 -1.46
N TYR A 316 0.48 -18.38 -0.81
CA TYR A 316 1.36 -17.24 -1.04
C TYR A 316 2.44 -17.21 0.04
N TYR A 317 3.63 -16.73 -0.32
CA TYR A 317 4.67 -16.51 0.67
C TYR A 317 5.46 -15.22 0.43
N PHE A 318 5.86 -14.58 1.53
CA PHE A 318 6.50 -13.27 1.59
C PHE A 318 7.82 -13.34 2.36
N GLU A 319 8.73 -12.40 2.11
CA GLU A 319 9.93 -12.24 2.92
C GLU A 319 9.52 -11.88 4.35
N CYS A 320 8.65 -10.89 4.44
CA CYS A 320 8.19 -10.26 5.67
C CYS A 320 6.66 -10.10 5.68
N THR A 321 6.09 -9.93 6.86
CA THR A 321 4.63 -9.74 7.07
C THR A 321 4.09 -8.40 6.51
N THR A 322 4.98 -7.53 6.05
CA THR A 322 4.68 -6.16 5.61
C THR A 322 4.90 -5.96 4.11
N ASP A 323 5.37 -6.98 3.40
CA ASP A 323 5.55 -6.96 1.96
C ASP A 323 4.19 -6.84 1.26
N LYS A 324 4.11 -5.95 0.27
CA LYS A 324 2.90 -5.74 -0.53
C LYS A 324 2.73 -6.79 -1.63
N GLU A 325 3.83 -7.34 -2.12
CA GLU A 325 3.85 -8.35 -3.19
C GLU A 325 4.41 -9.69 -2.70
N PRO A 326 3.81 -10.83 -3.08
CA PRO A 326 4.32 -12.14 -2.69
C PRO A 326 5.64 -12.45 -3.40
N LEU A 327 6.59 -13.03 -2.66
CA LEU A 327 7.80 -13.61 -3.23
C LEU A 327 7.51 -14.86 -4.06
N GLY A 328 6.39 -15.52 -3.81
CA GLY A 328 5.92 -16.57 -4.70
C GLY A 328 4.51 -17.04 -4.39
N ILE A 329 3.93 -17.67 -5.41
CA ILE A 329 2.55 -18.10 -5.44
C ILE A 329 2.53 -19.57 -5.85
N ILE A 330 1.87 -20.39 -5.04
CA ILE A 330 1.71 -21.82 -5.25
C ILE A 330 0.20 -22.11 -5.35
N PRO A 331 -0.35 -22.14 -6.57
CA PRO A 331 -1.69 -22.67 -6.82
C PRO A 331 -1.80 -24.10 -6.29
N LEU A 332 -2.89 -24.42 -5.58
CA LEU A 332 -3.07 -25.70 -4.89
C LEU A 332 -3.83 -26.73 -5.72
N GLU A 333 -4.20 -26.43 -6.97
CA GLU A 333 -4.95 -27.37 -7.79
C GLU A 333 -4.15 -28.65 -8.04
N ASN A 334 -4.77 -29.79 -7.77
CA ASN A 334 -4.20 -31.13 -7.98
C ASN A 334 -2.88 -31.40 -7.22
N LEU A 335 -2.65 -30.68 -6.12
CA LEU A 335 -1.61 -31.02 -5.16
C LEU A 335 -2.14 -32.01 -4.10
N SER A 336 -1.22 -32.70 -3.44
CA SER A 336 -1.50 -33.44 -2.20
C SER A 336 -0.59 -32.97 -1.08
N VAL A 337 -1.08 -33.10 0.16
CA VAL A 337 -0.37 -32.72 1.37
C VAL A 337 -0.13 -33.94 2.24
N GLU A 338 1.14 -34.27 2.46
CA GLU A 338 1.55 -35.46 3.21
C GLU A 338 2.56 -35.09 4.31
N ARG A 339 2.56 -35.84 5.41
CA ARG A 339 3.57 -35.68 6.45
C ARG A 339 4.92 -36.10 5.90
N ALA A 340 5.98 -35.39 6.28
CA ALA A 340 7.33 -35.68 5.85
C ALA A 340 8.28 -35.69 7.04
N GLU A 341 9.33 -36.49 6.95
CA GLU A 341 10.45 -36.47 7.88
C GLU A 341 11.63 -35.73 7.26
N ASP A 342 12.33 -34.96 8.08
CA ASP A 342 13.55 -34.29 7.69
C ASP A 342 14.61 -34.41 8.80
N PRO A 343 15.86 -34.76 8.48
CA PRO A 343 16.90 -34.93 9.51
C PRO A 343 17.22 -33.67 10.31
N LYS A 344 16.93 -32.47 9.76
CA LYS A 344 17.35 -31.18 10.33
C LYS A 344 16.20 -30.29 10.77
N LYS A 345 14.95 -30.62 10.43
CA LYS A 345 13.79 -29.76 10.67
C LYS A 345 12.60 -30.56 11.20
N PRO A 346 12.03 -30.16 12.35
CA PRO A 346 10.89 -30.87 12.91
C PRO A 346 9.60 -30.52 12.16
N HIS A 347 8.55 -31.29 12.42
CA HIS A 347 7.17 -31.00 12.01
C HIS A 347 7.02 -30.72 10.50
N CYS A 348 7.73 -31.50 9.68
CA CYS A 348 7.73 -31.32 8.23
C CYS A 348 6.49 -31.91 7.55
N PHE A 349 6.12 -31.31 6.43
CA PHE A 349 5.11 -31.80 5.50
C PHE A 349 5.45 -31.37 4.07
N ASP A 350 5.05 -32.16 3.09
CA ASP A 350 5.34 -31.94 1.68
C ASP A 350 4.05 -31.60 0.91
N LEU A 351 4.15 -30.61 0.01
CA LEU A 351 3.21 -30.36 -1.07
C LEU A 351 3.81 -30.89 -2.36
N HIS A 352 3.15 -31.85 -2.99
CA HIS A 352 3.63 -32.46 -4.24
C HIS A 352 2.50 -32.57 -5.28
N ALA A 353 2.87 -32.47 -6.56
CA ALA A 353 1.95 -32.76 -7.67
C ALA A 353 2.10 -34.23 -8.06
N ARG A 354 0.99 -34.90 -8.39
CA ARG A 354 1.00 -36.34 -8.77
C ARG A 354 1.76 -36.55 -10.08
N GLY A 355 3.06 -36.87 -9.97
CA GLY A 355 3.92 -37.26 -11.10
C GLY A 355 4.36 -36.12 -12.03
N GLN A 356 4.34 -34.86 -11.59
CA GLN A 356 4.78 -33.67 -12.34
C GLN A 356 5.43 -32.62 -11.43
N THR A 357 6.03 -31.57 -12.01
CA THR A 357 6.49 -30.39 -11.28
C THR A 357 5.32 -29.52 -10.82
N VAL A 358 5.42 -28.96 -9.61
CA VAL A 358 4.43 -28.03 -9.07
C VAL A 358 4.45 -26.75 -9.89
N LYS A 359 3.31 -26.38 -10.46
CA LYS A 359 3.15 -25.08 -11.12
C LYS A 359 3.15 -24.01 -10.04
N ALA A 360 4.17 -23.18 -10.03
CA ALA A 360 4.30 -22.07 -9.10
C ALA A 360 5.07 -20.95 -9.79
N CYS A 361 4.96 -19.73 -9.28
CA CYS A 361 5.82 -18.61 -9.67
C CYS A 361 6.54 -18.05 -8.45
N LYS A 362 7.68 -17.41 -8.70
CA LYS A 362 8.45 -16.69 -7.69
C LYS A 362 9.03 -15.41 -8.26
N THR A 363 9.21 -14.41 -7.43
CA THR A 363 9.85 -13.15 -7.78
C THR A 363 11.36 -13.29 -7.62
N HIS A 364 12.10 -12.92 -8.66
CA HIS A 364 13.56 -12.88 -8.65
C HIS A 364 14.06 -11.55 -8.06
N ALA A 365 15.34 -11.44 -7.70
CA ALA A 365 15.87 -10.26 -6.98
C ALA A 365 15.75 -8.93 -7.76
N ASP A 366 15.58 -9.01 -9.08
CA ASP A 366 15.33 -7.91 -10.01
C ASP A 366 13.83 -7.60 -10.19
N GLY A 367 12.95 -8.20 -9.39
CA GLY A 367 11.50 -7.98 -9.42
C GLY A 367 10.75 -8.77 -10.50
N ARG A 368 11.43 -9.55 -11.34
CA ARG A 368 10.77 -10.35 -12.40
C ARG A 368 10.12 -11.62 -11.83
N MET A 369 8.88 -11.90 -12.24
CA MET A 369 8.23 -13.17 -11.92
C MET A 369 8.71 -14.29 -12.85
N VAL A 370 9.20 -15.38 -12.26
CA VAL A 370 9.69 -16.56 -12.98
C VAL A 370 9.00 -17.83 -12.48
N GLN A 371 8.90 -18.85 -13.35
CA GLN A 371 8.32 -20.13 -12.97
C GLN A 371 9.20 -20.84 -11.92
N GLY A 372 8.56 -21.40 -10.90
CA GLY A 372 9.19 -22.17 -9.83
C GLY A 372 9.63 -23.56 -10.31
N ASN A 373 10.86 -23.96 -9.97
CA ASN A 373 11.45 -25.25 -10.33
C ASN A 373 11.32 -26.27 -9.18
N HIS A 374 10.11 -26.46 -8.66
CA HIS A 374 9.84 -27.35 -7.53
C HIS A 374 9.10 -28.61 -7.98
N GLN A 375 9.67 -29.79 -7.72
CA GLN A 375 8.92 -31.06 -7.81
C GLN A 375 8.02 -31.25 -6.59
N SER A 376 8.47 -30.75 -5.45
CA SER A 376 7.69 -30.64 -4.22
C SER A 376 8.12 -29.39 -3.45
N TYR A 377 7.23 -28.91 -2.58
CA TYR A 377 7.53 -27.92 -1.55
C TYR A 377 7.53 -28.59 -0.19
N ARG A 378 8.73 -28.73 0.38
CA ARG A 378 8.90 -29.15 1.76
C ARG A 378 8.80 -27.97 2.70
N LEU A 379 7.91 -28.07 3.68
CA LEU A 379 7.60 -27.05 4.66
C LEU A 379 7.77 -27.61 6.08
N SER A 380 8.14 -26.75 7.03
CA SER A 380 8.33 -27.08 8.44
C SER A 380 7.66 -26.02 9.32
N ALA A 381 6.80 -26.48 10.23
CA ALA A 381 6.07 -25.65 11.19
C ALA A 381 6.81 -25.56 12.54
N GLN A 382 6.42 -24.62 13.41
CA GLN A 382 7.11 -24.40 14.69
C GLN A 382 6.70 -25.42 15.75
N SER A 383 5.51 -25.99 15.64
CA SER A 383 5.01 -27.04 16.53
C SER A 383 4.26 -28.14 15.78
N HIS A 384 3.98 -29.23 16.49
CA HIS A 384 3.15 -30.33 16.00
C HIS A 384 1.73 -29.85 15.66
N GLU A 385 1.13 -29.03 16.54
CA GLU A 385 -0.21 -28.47 16.39
C GLU A 385 -0.28 -27.55 15.17
N GLU A 386 0.72 -26.68 14.99
CA GLU A 386 0.77 -25.80 13.82
C GLU A 386 0.85 -26.60 12.52
N ARG A 387 1.66 -27.69 12.48
CA ARG A 387 1.73 -28.58 11.31
C ARG A 387 0.36 -29.15 10.98
N GLU A 388 -0.32 -29.73 11.97
CA GLU A 388 -1.62 -30.36 11.74
C GLU A 388 -2.65 -29.35 11.24
N CYS A 389 -2.71 -28.16 11.84
CA CYS A 389 -3.62 -27.13 11.38
C CYS A 389 -3.28 -26.61 9.96
N TRP A 390 -2.00 -26.43 9.63
CA TRP A 390 -1.59 -26.07 8.26
C TRP A 390 -2.00 -27.14 7.26
N MET A 391 -1.71 -28.42 7.57
CA MET A 391 -2.08 -29.54 6.71
C MET A 391 -3.60 -29.64 6.52
N GLN A 392 -4.38 -29.43 7.58
CA GLN A 392 -5.85 -29.44 7.51
C GLN A 392 -6.37 -28.32 6.62
N SER A 393 -5.92 -27.07 6.83
CA SER A 393 -6.35 -25.93 6.01
C SER A 393 -5.95 -26.08 4.53
N LEU A 394 -4.76 -26.65 4.26
CA LEU A 394 -4.32 -26.90 2.89
C LEU A 394 -5.16 -28.00 2.23
N LYS A 395 -5.43 -29.11 2.94
CA LYS A 395 -6.30 -30.19 2.44
C LYS A 395 -7.72 -29.71 2.13
N SER A 396 -8.30 -28.84 2.96
CA SER A 396 -9.63 -28.28 2.70
C SER A 396 -9.67 -27.28 1.54
N SER A 397 -8.52 -26.74 1.14
CA SER A 397 -8.41 -25.71 0.08
C SER A 397 -7.90 -26.27 -1.25
N ILE A 398 -7.52 -27.55 -1.30
CA ILE A 398 -7.16 -28.22 -2.55
C ILE A 398 -8.44 -28.52 -3.32
N SER A 399 -8.63 -27.86 -4.46
CA SER A 399 -9.65 -28.21 -5.43
C SER A 399 -9.13 -29.27 -6.40
N TRP A 400 -9.96 -30.27 -6.70
CA TRP A 400 -9.67 -31.32 -7.67
C TRP A 400 -10.43 -31.03 -8.97
N ASP A 401 -9.71 -30.86 -10.08
CA ASP A 401 -10.32 -30.66 -11.39
C ASP A 401 -10.26 -31.97 -12.20
N PRO A 402 -11.41 -32.63 -12.47
CA PRO A 402 -11.46 -33.87 -13.26
C PRO A 402 -10.88 -33.74 -14.68
N PHE A 403 -10.86 -32.53 -15.26
CA PHE A 403 -10.30 -32.31 -16.60
C PHE A 403 -8.76 -32.30 -16.62
N TYR A 404 -8.10 -32.12 -15.47
CA TYR A 404 -6.64 -32.08 -15.38
C TYR A 404 -6.00 -33.44 -15.72
N ASP A 405 -6.60 -34.54 -15.26
CA ASP A 405 -6.13 -35.89 -15.58
C ASP A 405 -6.24 -36.18 -17.08
N ILE A 406 -7.32 -35.72 -17.73
CA ILE A 406 -7.53 -35.89 -19.18
C ILE A 406 -6.46 -35.16 -20.00
N VAL A 407 -6.19 -33.89 -19.68
CA VAL A 407 -5.19 -33.06 -20.40
C VAL A 407 -3.76 -33.54 -20.14
N SER A 408 -3.44 -33.98 -18.92
CA SER A 408 -2.12 -34.51 -18.58
C SER A 408 -1.86 -35.88 -19.21
N ILE A 409 -2.88 -36.75 -19.32
CA ILE A 409 -2.85 -37.99 -20.09
C ILE A 409 -2.63 -37.69 -21.58
N GLN A 410 -3.36 -36.73 -22.16
CA GLN A 410 -3.17 -36.34 -23.56
C GLN A 410 -1.77 -35.79 -23.84
N LYS A 411 -1.21 -34.94 -22.97
CA LYS A 411 0.18 -34.47 -23.10
C LYS A 411 1.21 -35.59 -23.05
N LYS A 412 1.01 -36.61 -22.18
CA LYS A 412 1.87 -37.80 -22.13
C LYS A 412 1.75 -38.66 -23.40
N ILE A 413 0.53 -38.86 -23.91
CA ILE A 413 0.29 -39.60 -25.17
C ILE A 413 0.94 -38.87 -26.36
N THR A 414 0.83 -37.55 -26.44
CA THR A 414 1.46 -36.75 -27.52
C THR A 414 2.98 -36.74 -27.42
N ALA A 415 3.55 -36.77 -26.20
CA ALA A 415 5.00 -36.87 -26.00
C ALA A 415 5.54 -38.25 -26.42
N ILE A 416 4.82 -39.34 -26.11
CA ILE A 416 5.18 -40.71 -26.51
C ILE A 416 5.10 -40.87 -28.04
N LYS A 417 4.10 -40.26 -28.69
CA LYS A 417 3.98 -40.24 -30.17
C LYS A 417 5.06 -39.42 -30.89
N LYS A 418 5.80 -38.56 -30.18
CA LYS A 418 6.93 -37.80 -30.73
C LYS A 418 8.28 -38.47 -30.49
N SER A 419 8.33 -39.54 -29.68
CA SER A 419 9.54 -40.30 -29.37
C SER A 419 9.59 -41.67 -30.05
N HIS A 420 8.72 -41.92 -31.04
CA HIS A 420 8.73 -43.09 -31.92
C HIS A 420 8.81 -42.66 -33.37
#